data_AF-A0A1I3ULE2-F1
#
_entry.id   AF-A0A1I3ULE2-F1
#
_cell.length_a   1.000
_cell.length_b   1.000
_cell.length_c   1.000
_cell.angle_alpha   90.00
_cell.angle_beta   90.00
_cell.angle_gamma   90.00
#
_symmetry.space_group_name_H-M   'P 1'
#
loop_
_entity.id
_entity.type
_entity.pdbx_description
1 polymer ?
#
loop_
_entity_poly.entity_id
_entity_poly.type
_entity_poly.pdbx_seq_one_letter_code
_entity_poly.pdbx_strand_id
1 'polypeptide(L)'
;MKPVKRVLEWKKLFAEGLAVHVARTKEGFYIEQHVHNSVKFVFVAQGEGFHYIEDEFVRVRRGDVFYLPVGTSYVLRPMIQPPSPQLVV
;
A
#
# COMPACT_ATOMS: atom_id res chain seq x y z
N MET A 1 -18.29 7.35 16.85
CA MET A 1 -16.99 7.98 16.51
C MET A 1 -16.47 7.33 15.23
N LYS A 2 -16.03 8.11 14.23
CA LYS A 2 -15.28 7.54 13.11
C LYS A 2 -13.93 7.05 13.65
N PRO A 3 -13.44 5.86 13.29
CA PRO A 3 -12.14 5.39 13.74
C PRO A 3 -11.04 6.37 13.30
N VAL A 4 -10.11 6.66 14.20
CA VAL A 4 -8.96 7.52 13.90
C VAL A 4 -8.04 6.73 12.97
N LYS A 5 -7.89 7.18 11.72
CA LYS A 5 -6.99 6.56 10.75
C LYS A 5 -5.54 6.81 11.19
N ARG A 6 -4.71 5.77 11.22
CA ARG A 6 -3.27 5.90 11.48
C ARG A 6 -2.60 6.63 10.32
N VAL A 7 -2.00 7.79 10.59
CA VAL A 7 -1.31 8.60 9.58
C VAL A 7 0.18 8.30 9.59
N LEU A 8 0.72 7.93 8.44
CA LEU A 8 2.16 7.83 8.21
C LEU A 8 2.64 9.06 7.44
N GLU A 9 3.33 9.95 8.14
CA GLU A 9 3.75 11.26 7.62
C GLU A 9 5.06 11.19 6.83
N TRP A 10 5.09 11.82 5.64
CA TRP A 10 6.26 11.87 4.76
C TRP A 10 7.55 12.28 5.48
N LYS A 11 7.51 13.40 6.20
CA LYS A 11 8.67 13.96 6.92
C LYS A 11 9.22 13.05 8.02
N LYS A 12 8.43 12.10 8.52
CA LYS A 12 8.87 11.12 9.53
C LYS A 12 9.47 9.86 8.89
N LEU A 13 9.13 9.58 7.64
CA LEU A 13 9.57 8.38 6.91
C LEU A 13 10.78 8.63 6.02
N PHE A 14 10.93 9.85 5.49
CA PHE A 14 11.91 10.16 4.46
C PHE A 14 12.69 11.43 4.79
N ALA A 15 13.88 11.55 4.18
CA ALA A 15 14.75 12.71 4.35
C ALA A 15 14.08 14.01 3.89
N GLU A 16 14.44 15.11 4.55
CA GLU A 16 13.99 16.44 4.16
C GLU A 16 14.42 16.81 2.74
N GLY A 17 13.59 17.58 2.04
CA GLY A 17 13.83 18.00 0.66
C GLY A 17 13.55 16.95 -0.41
N LEU A 18 13.24 15.70 -0.04
CA LEU A 18 12.89 14.67 -1.01
C LEU A 18 11.46 14.85 -1.54
N ALA A 19 11.32 15.05 -2.85
CA ALA A 19 10.02 15.18 -3.52
C ALA A 19 9.38 13.84 -3.89
N VAL A 20 10.20 12.81 -4.17
CA VAL A 20 9.75 11.47 -4.61
C VAL A 20 10.62 10.41 -3.96
N HIS A 21 9.99 9.34 -3.47
CA HIS A 21 10.63 8.15 -2.93
C HIS A 21 10.08 6.93 -3.65
N VAL A 22 10.97 6.05 -4.09
CA VAL A 22 10.60 4.79 -4.75
C VAL A 22 11.14 3.65 -3.91
N ALA A 23 10.24 2.75 -3.50
CA ALA A 23 10.58 1.56 -2.75
C ALA A 23 10.03 0.33 -3.45
N ARG A 24 10.70 -0.80 -3.27
CA ARG A 24 10.19 -2.12 -3.61
C ARG A 24 9.94 -2.89 -2.32
N THR A 25 8.70 -3.30 -2.08
CA THR A 25 8.28 -3.82 -0.77
C THR A 25 7.55 -5.14 -0.94
N LYS A 26 7.89 -6.10 -0.06
CA LYS A 26 7.16 -7.36 0.09
C LYS A 26 5.99 -7.11 1.03
N GLU A 27 4.77 -7.28 0.53
CA GLU A 27 3.57 -7.06 1.31
C GLU A 27 3.27 -8.26 2.23
N GLY A 28 2.63 -7.99 3.35
CA GLY A 28 2.37 -9.00 4.38
C GLY A 28 1.26 -8.59 5.34
N PHE A 29 1.02 -9.42 6.37
CA PHE A 29 -0.07 -9.23 7.34
C PHE A 29 0.33 -8.41 8.58
N TYR A 30 1.58 -7.97 8.68
CA TYR A 30 2.11 -7.21 9.82
C TYR A 30 1.89 -5.69 9.71
N ILE A 31 1.41 -5.20 8.56
CA ILE A 31 1.14 -3.78 8.31
C ILE A 31 -0.36 -3.52 8.51
N GLU A 32 -0.74 -2.55 9.32
CA GLU A 32 -2.14 -2.14 9.47
C GLU A 32 -2.60 -1.23 8.33
N GLN A 33 -3.91 -1.15 8.10
CA GLN A 33 -4.47 -0.17 7.17
C GLN A 33 -4.21 1.26 7.69
N HIS A 34 -3.70 2.11 6.82
CA HIS A 34 -3.21 3.43 7.19
C HIS A 34 -3.40 4.44 6.05
N VAL A 35 -3.13 5.71 6.34
CA VAL A 35 -3.15 6.81 5.38
C VAL A 35 -1.81 7.50 5.31
N HIS A 36 -1.55 8.21 4.22
CA HIS A 36 -0.42 9.11 4.07
C HIS A 36 -0.86 10.55 3.89
N ASN A 37 -0.02 11.49 4.32
CA ASN A 37 -0.14 12.92 4.00
C ASN A 37 0.57 13.29 2.67
N SER A 38 0.75 12.31 1.80
CA SER A 38 1.37 12.42 0.48
C SER A 38 0.62 11.53 -0.50
N VAL A 39 0.76 11.83 -1.79
CA VAL A 39 0.26 10.99 -2.87
C VAL A 39 1.10 9.71 -2.95
N LYS A 40 0.47 8.57 -3.21
CA LYS A 40 1.18 7.29 -3.43
C LYS A 40 0.78 6.67 -4.76
N PHE A 41 1.77 6.17 -5.48
CA PHE A 41 1.57 5.27 -6.62
C PHE A 41 1.97 3.86 -6.19
N VAL A 42 1.18 2.87 -6.59
CA VAL A 42 1.44 1.45 -6.32
C VAL A 42 1.51 0.73 -7.66
N PHE A 43 2.59 0.01 -7.91
CA PHE A 43 2.73 -0.86 -9.07
C PHE A 43 2.92 -2.29 -8.59
N VAL A 44 2.05 -3.21 -8.99
CA VAL A 44 2.20 -4.62 -8.59
C VAL A 44 3.28 -5.26 -9.44
N ALA A 45 4.47 -5.40 -8.88
CA ALA A 45 5.64 -5.94 -9.57
C ALA A 45 5.62 -7.47 -9.65
N GLN A 46 5.04 -8.15 -8.67
CA GLN A 46 4.99 -9.62 -8.59
C GLN A 46 3.80 -10.10 -7.76
N GLY A 47 3.29 -11.28 -8.11
CA GLY A 47 2.30 -12.00 -7.31
C GLY A 47 0.87 -11.49 -7.52
N GLU A 48 -0.01 -11.95 -6.65
CA GLU A 48 -1.41 -11.54 -6.58
C GLU A 48 -1.88 -11.45 -5.13
N GLY A 49 -2.98 -10.73 -4.93
CA GLY A 49 -3.53 -10.51 -3.60
C GLY A 49 -4.71 -9.57 -3.65
N PHE A 50 -4.88 -8.80 -2.58
CA PHE A 50 -5.96 -7.85 -2.42
C PHE A 50 -5.42 -6.49 -2.01
N HIS A 51 -5.94 -5.44 -2.64
CA HIS A 51 -5.74 -4.06 -2.24
C HIS A 51 -7.03 -3.58 -1.58
N TYR A 52 -6.99 -3.39 -0.27
CA TYR A 52 -8.07 -2.79 0.50
C TYR A 52 -7.91 -1.28 0.39
N ILE A 53 -8.93 -0.59 -0.13
CA ILE A 53 -8.93 0.85 -0.37
C ILE A 53 -10.23 1.39 0.22
N GLU A 54 -10.12 2.22 1.25
CA GLU A 54 -11.27 2.64 2.07
C GLU A 54 -12.06 1.41 2.56
N ASP A 55 -13.33 1.32 2.15
CA ASP A 55 -14.26 0.23 2.50
C ASP A 55 -14.40 -0.81 1.37
N GLU A 56 -13.60 -0.69 0.30
CA GLU A 56 -13.58 -1.59 -0.84
C GLU A 56 -12.35 -2.51 -0.82
N PHE A 57 -12.45 -3.66 -1.47
CA PHE A 57 -11.30 -4.52 -1.74
C PHE A 57 -11.28 -4.92 -3.22
N VAL A 58 -10.11 -4.81 -3.82
CA VAL A 58 -9.87 -5.11 -5.23
C VAL A 58 -8.85 -6.23 -5.32
N ARG A 59 -9.11 -7.26 -6.13
CA ARG A 59 -8.08 -8.27 -6.43
C ARG A 59 -7.01 -7.63 -7.30
N VAL A 60 -5.75 -7.84 -6.94
CA VAL A 60 -4.61 -7.29 -7.67
C VAL A 60 -3.68 -8.39 -8.16
N ARG A 61 -3.00 -8.12 -9.27
CA ARG A 61 -2.00 -9.00 -9.90
C ARG A 61 -0.91 -8.18 -10.57
N ARG A 62 0.20 -8.85 -10.91
CA ARG A 62 1.32 -8.23 -11.63
C ARG A 62 0.85 -7.37 -12.80
N GLY A 63 1.34 -6.14 -12.86
CA GLY A 63 1.03 -5.17 -13.92
C GLY A 63 -0.02 -4.14 -13.53
N ASP A 64 -0.80 -4.36 -12.47
CA ASP A 64 -1.79 -3.39 -12.00
C ASP A 64 -1.10 -2.15 -11.42
N VAL A 65 -1.69 -0.97 -11.67
CA VAL A 65 -1.21 0.33 -11.19
C VAL A 65 -2.34 1.05 -10.48
N PHE A 66 -2.03 1.63 -9.32
CA PHE A 66 -2.96 2.44 -8.53
C PHE A 66 -2.38 3.81 -8.25
N TYR A 67 -3.27 4.80 -8.25
CA TYR A 67 -3.03 6.14 -7.74
C TYR A 67 -3.85 6.34 -6.47
N LEU A 68 -3.18 6.67 -5.38
CA LEU A 68 -3.78 6.92 -4.08
C LEU A 68 -3.65 8.42 -3.75
N PRO A 69 -4.76 9.18 -3.79
CA PRO A 69 -4.81 10.54 -3.29
C PRO A 69 -4.34 10.64 -1.82
N VAL A 70 -3.99 11.87 -1.42
CA VAL A 70 -3.66 12.17 -0.02
C VAL A 70 -4.84 11.77 0.88
N GLY A 71 -4.55 11.04 1.96
CA GLY A 71 -5.57 10.63 2.93
C GLY A 71 -6.34 9.34 2.58
N THR A 72 -6.07 8.72 1.44
CA THR A 72 -6.66 7.42 1.10
C THR A 72 -6.17 6.32 2.06
N SER A 73 -7.12 5.64 2.70
CA SER A 73 -6.88 4.53 3.62
C SER A 73 -6.64 3.25 2.82
N TYR A 74 -5.50 2.62 2.99
CA TYR A 74 -5.19 1.44 2.18
C TYR A 74 -4.30 0.43 2.90
N VAL A 75 -4.36 -0.82 2.42
CA VAL A 75 -3.39 -1.87 2.73
C VAL A 75 -3.41 -2.94 1.66
N LEU A 76 -2.25 -3.52 1.36
CA LEU A 76 -2.13 -4.68 0.49
C LEU A 76 -2.00 -5.96 1.31
N ARG A 77 -2.64 -7.03 0.85
CA ARG A 77 -2.54 -8.37 1.44
C ARG A 77 -2.18 -9.40 0.37
N PRO A 78 -1.13 -10.20 0.58
CA PRO A 78 -0.83 -11.32 -0.32
C PRO A 78 -1.93 -12.38 -0.22
N MET A 79 -2.11 -13.15 -1.30
CA MET A 79 -2.98 -14.33 -1.27
C MET A 79 -2.36 -15.41 -0.35
N ILE A 80 -3.19 -16.04 0.48
CA ILE A 80 -2.76 -16.81 1.66
C ILE A 80 -2.13 -18.19 1.32
N GLN A 81 -2.19 -18.69 0.08
CA GLN A 81 -1.80 -20.07 -0.21
C GLN A 81 -0.40 -20.20 -0.82
N PRO A 82 0.57 -20.84 -0.13
CA PRO A 82 1.74 -21.41 -0.80
C PRO A 82 1.30 -22.43 -1.86
N PRO A 83 2.03 -22.58 -2.98
CA PRO A 83 3.24 -21.86 -3.37
C PRO A 83 2.92 -20.61 -4.22
N SER A 84 2.10 -19.67 -3.71
CA SER A 84 1.87 -18.40 -4.41
C SER A 84 3.11 -17.50 -4.32
N PRO A 85 3.50 -16.83 -5.42
CA PRO A 85 4.55 -15.82 -5.38
C PRO A 85 4.21 -14.71 -4.37
N GLN A 86 5.22 -14.21 -3.66
CA GLN A 86 5.04 -13.06 -2.76
C GLN A 86 4.43 -11.88 -3.52
N LEU A 87 3.49 -11.18 -2.89
CA LEU A 87 2.99 -9.90 -3.39
C LEU A 87 4.09 -8.85 -3.19
N VAL A 88 4.61 -8.32 -4.29
CA VAL A 88 5.64 -7.28 -4.29
C VAL A 88 5.11 -6.08 -5.03
N VAL A 89 5.22 -4.92 -4.40
CA VAL A 89 4.92 -3.61 -4.98
C VAL A 89 6.16 -2.72 -5.06
#